data_AF-A0A369B4W0-F1
#
_entry.id   AF-A0A369B4W0-F1
#
_cell.length_a   1.000
_cell.length_b   1.000
_cell.length_c   1.000
_cell.angle_alpha   90.00
_cell.angle_beta   90.00
_cell.angle_gamma   90.00
#
_symmetry.space_group_name_H-M   'P 1'
#
loop_
_entity.id
_entity.type
_entity.pdbx_description
1 polymer ?
#
loop_
_entity_poly.entity_id
_entity_poly.type
_entity_poly.pdbx_seq_one_letter_code
_entity_poly.pdbx_strand_id
1 'polypeptide(L)' 'MHLIFQRHHISPDEMYNKDENVKRFMYASMMLQLEEEEKMRKQEERAARRMRP' A
#
# COMPACT_ATOMS: atom_id res chain seq x y z
N MET A 1 9.65 -9.06 2.84
CA MET A 1 8.80 -8.58 3.96
C MET A 1 8.08 -7.33 3.49
N HIS A 2 6.75 -7.38 3.32
CA HIS A 2 5.97 -6.38 2.59
C HIS A 2 5.84 -5.05 3.38
N LEU A 3 6.02 -3.91 2.70
CA LEU A 3 6.04 -2.54 3.25
C LEU A 3 4.86 -2.19 4.17
N ILE A 4 3.68 -2.78 3.94
CA ILE A 4 2.48 -2.54 4.76
C ILE A 4 2.60 -3.14 6.17
N PHE A 5 3.33 -4.25 6.33
CA PHE A 5 3.55 -4.85 7.66
C PHE A 5 4.33 -3.90 8.58
N GLN A 6 5.27 -3.15 8.03
CA GLN A 6 6.03 -2.15 8.79
C GLN A 6 5.18 -0.93 9.14
N ARG A 7 4.29 -0.50 8.23
CA ARG A 7 3.46 0.71 8.42
C ARG A 7 2.30 0.51 9.39
N HIS A 8 1.74 -0.70 9.47
CA HIS A 8 0.61 -1.03 10.34
C HIS A 8 1.03 -1.73 11.64
N HIS A 9 2.34 -1.85 11.92
CA HIS A 9 2.87 -2.55 13.09
C HIS A 9 2.32 -3.97 13.27
N ILE A 10 1.97 -4.64 12.17
CA ILE A 10 1.48 -6.02 12.23
C ILE A 10 2.70 -6.91 12.23
N SER A 11 2.92 -7.59 13.36
CA SER A 11 4.04 -8.51 13.48
C SER A 11 3.89 -9.62 12.45
N PRO A 12 4.98 -10.08 11.79
CA PRO A 12 4.91 -11.18 10.84
C PRO A 12 4.21 -12.41 11.44
N ASP A 13 4.47 -12.70 12.72
CA ASP A 13 3.87 -13.80 13.48
C ASP A 13 2.32 -13.72 13.54
N GLU A 14 1.79 -12.51 13.80
CA GLU A 14 0.34 -12.27 13.82
C GLU A 14 -0.29 -12.45 12.43
N MET A 15 0.46 -12.24 11.35
CA MET A 15 0.00 -12.49 10.00
C MET A 15 0.02 -13.99 9.68
N TYR A 16 1.11 -14.69 10.02
CA TYR A 16 1.24 -16.13 9.78
C TYR A 16 0.17 -16.95 10.52
N ASN A 17 -0.26 -16.49 11.69
CA ASN A 17 -1.33 -17.14 12.46
C ASN A 17 -2.76 -16.84 11.97
N LYS A 18 -2.95 -15.94 10.98
CA LYS A 18 -4.28 -15.65 10.41
C LYS A 18 -4.71 -16.69 9.37
N ASP A 19 -6.02 -16.88 9.24
CA ASP A 19 -6.63 -17.68 8.18
C ASP A 19 -6.22 -17.19 6.79
N GLU A 20 -6.12 -18.13 5.84
CA GLU A 20 -5.72 -17.82 4.47
C GLU A 20 -6.62 -16.77 3.80
N ASN A 21 -7.93 -16.79 4.09
CA ASN A 21 -8.88 -15.81 3.57
C ASN A 21 -8.56 -14.39 4.08
N VAL A 22 -8.17 -14.27 5.34
CA VAL A 22 -7.79 -12.98 5.94
C VAL A 22 -6.47 -12.50 5.33
N LYS A 23 -5.50 -13.39 5.13
CA LYS A 23 -4.24 -13.06 4.44
C LYS A 23 -4.48 -12.56 3.01
N ARG A 24 -5.36 -13.22 2.26
CA ARG A 24 -5.75 -12.81 0.90
C ARG A 24 -6.43 -11.44 0.88
N PHE A 25 -7.35 -11.20 1.80
CA PHE A 25 -8.03 -9.91 1.93
C PHE A 25 -7.03 -8.78 2.25
N MET A 26 -6.13 -9.00 3.22
CA MET A 26 -5.09 -8.03 3.57
C MET A 26 -4.17 -7.73 2.38
N TYR A 27 -3.77 -8.75 1.62
CA TYR A 27 -2.97 -8.58 0.42
C TYR A 27 -3.71 -7.79 -0.67
N ALA A 28 -4.98 -8.09 -0.91
CA ALA A 28 -5.80 -7.38 -1.88
C ALA A 28 -5.99 -5.90 -1.49
N SER A 29 -6.27 -5.62 -0.22
CA SER A 29 -6.37 -4.26 0.31
C SER A 29 -5.06 -3.48 0.17
N MET A 30 -3.91 -4.15 0.38
CA MET A 30 -2.59 -3.56 0.17
C MET A 30 -2.38 -3.15 -1.29
N MET A 31 -2.70 -4.04 -2.23
CA MET A 31 -2.53 -3.76 -3.65
C MET A 31 -3.36 -2.54 -4.08
N LEU A 32 -4.60 -2.46 -3.61
CA LEU A 32 -5.47 -1.31 -3.88
C LEU A 32 -4.84 0.00 -3.37
N GLN A 33 -4.35 0.01 -2.13
CA GLN A 33 -3.75 1.20 -1.52
C GLN A 33 -2.47 1.64 -2.25
N LEU A 34 -1.63 0.70 -2.70
CA LEU A 34 -0.45 1.00 -3.49
C LEU A 34 -0.81 1.62 -4.86
N GLU A 35 -1.86 1.13 -5.50
CA GLU A 35 -2.36 1.73 -6.75
C GLU A 35 -2.88 3.16 -6.54
N GLU A 36 -3.56 3.43 -5.43
CA GLU A 36 -4.01 4.77 -5.06
C GLU A 36 -2.83 5.72 -4.79
N GLU A 37 -1.83 5.28 -4.01
CA GLU A 37 -0.61 6.06 -3.76
C GLU A 37 0.15 6.37 -5.07
N GLU A 38 0.23 5.42 -6.00
CA GLU A 38 0.86 5.64 -7.30
C GLU A 38 0.08 6.64 -8.16
N LYS A 39 -1.26 6.57 -8.15
CA LYS A 39 -2.11 7.55 -8.83
C LYS A 39 -1.91 8.95 -8.26
N MET A 40 -1.87 9.08 -6.94
CA MET A 40 -1.63 10.36 -6.25
C MET A 40 -0.25 10.93 -6.62
N ARG A 41 0.81 10.11 -6.56
CA ARG A 41 2.16 10.53 -6.99
C ARG A 41 2.21 11.01 -8.44
N LYS A 42 1.54 10.31 -9.36
CA LYS A 42 1.47 10.73 -10.77
C LYS A 42 0.70 12.04 -10.96
N GLN A 43 -0.34 12.28 -10.17
CA GLN A 43 -1.08 13.54 -10.20
C GLN A 43 -0.23 14.70 -9.65
N GLU A 44 0.45 14.49 -8.53
CA GLU A 44 1.39 15.46 -7.95
C GLU A 44 2.53 15.80 -8.92
N GLU A 45 3.11 14.80 -9.59
CA GLU A 45 4.17 15.03 -10.57
C GLU A 45 3.66 15.86 -11.76
N ARG A 46 2.45 15.57 -12.26
CA ARG A 46 1.82 16.36 -13.33
C ARG A 46 1.52 17.79 -12.88
N ALA A 47 1.04 17.98 -11.67
CA ALA A 47 0.79 19.30 -11.10
C ALA A 47 2.10 20.09 -10.94
N ALA A 48 3.15 19.45 -10.41
CA ALA A 48 4.47 20.05 -10.26
C ALA A 48 5.10 20.43 -11.60
N ARG A 49 4.92 19.62 -12.66
CA ARG A 49 5.36 19.96 -14.03
C ARG A 49 4.61 21.16 -14.62
N ARG A 50 3.32 21.32 -14.29
CA ARG A 50 2.51 22.48 -14.75
C ARG A 50 2.85 23.78 -14.02
N MET A 51 3.42 23.71 -12.81
CA MET A 51 3.80 24.88 -12.02
C MET A 51 5.26 25.32 -12.21
N ARG A 52 6.08 24.60 -12.99
CA ARG A 52 7.40 25.08 -13.38
C ARG A 52 7.25 26.04 -14.58
N PRO A 53 7.70 27.30 -14.47
CA PRO A 53 7.57 28.32 -15.52
C PRO A 53 8.38 28.00 -16.76
#